data_AF-A0A4S2S5I2-F1
#
_entry.id   AF-A0A4S2S5I2-F1
#
_cell.length_a   1.000
_cell.length_b   1.000
_cell.length_c   1.000
_cell.angle_alpha   90.00
_cell.angle_beta   90.00
_cell.angle_gamma   90.00
#
_symmetry.space_group_name_H-M   'P 1'
#
loop_
_entity.id
_entity.type
_entity.pdbx_description
1 polymer ?
#
loop_
_entity_poly.entity_id
_entity_poly.type
_entity_poly.pdbx_seq_one_letter_code
_entity_poly.pdbx_strand_id
1 'polypeptide(L)'
;MNREAFQLAPMPEHGNTTDPLWRALWDAYEPVITPLRRMPLVADIELCGGMYGITAELADYSYLHISSDDVLPTDPNQVRGWLVQRLSDHNPTIRDVIYDSTEAGAHAAHGNDHVPLFNAITAFVARRRLGLRFSPIKAVSISGLRSDLSAIEHICDCFPRSLDAVARYNREVAMLRLMGWRPLHQQGGNEWPLSVWVHDGAVVTVAVTLAGWNAERAA
;
A
#
# COMPACT_ATOMS: atom_id res chain seq x y z
N MET A 1 -4.15 0.66 -22.06
CA MET A 1 -4.56 1.73 -21.12
C MET A 1 -4.00 1.36 -19.75
N ASN A 2 -3.27 2.27 -19.11
CA ASN A 2 -2.28 1.99 -18.05
C ASN A 2 -2.82 1.13 -16.89
N ARG A 3 -2.08 0.05 -16.61
CA ARG A 3 -2.40 -1.08 -15.71
C ARG A 3 -1.48 -1.01 -14.48
N GLU A 4 -1.50 0.12 -13.76
CA GLU A 4 -1.00 0.15 -12.39
C GLU A 4 -2.15 -0.36 -11.51
N ALA A 5 -2.08 -1.62 -11.08
CA ALA A 5 -2.82 -2.03 -9.90
C ALA A 5 -2.28 -1.14 -8.76
N PHE A 6 -2.99 -0.05 -8.44
CA PHE A 6 -2.60 0.88 -7.40
C PHE A 6 -2.53 0.10 -6.09
N GLN A 7 -1.32 -0.30 -5.74
CA GLN A 7 -1.05 -0.96 -4.48
C GLN A 7 -1.38 0.04 -3.38
N LEU A 8 -2.42 -0.26 -2.61
CA LEU A 8 -2.71 0.49 -1.40
C LEU A 8 -1.52 0.38 -0.45
N ALA A 9 -1.21 1.48 0.22
CA ALA A 9 -0.35 1.44 1.40
C ALA A 9 -0.78 0.30 2.35
N PRO A 10 0.15 -0.36 3.06
CA PRO A 10 -0.22 -1.38 4.03
C PRO A 10 -1.19 -0.83 5.08
N MET A 11 -1.89 -1.75 5.77
CA MET A 11 -2.61 -1.39 6.98
C MET A 11 -1.63 -0.94 8.06
N PRO A 12 -2.04 -0.10 9.02
CA PRO A 12 -1.20 0.31 10.12
C PRO A 12 -0.82 -0.91 10.99
N GLU A 13 0.41 -0.92 11.49
CA GLU A 13 0.97 -2.03 12.26
C GLU A 13 0.98 -1.71 13.76
N HIS A 14 -0.15 -1.89 14.45
CA HIS A 14 -0.24 -1.74 15.91
C HIS A 14 -1.30 -2.66 16.55
N GLY A 15 -1.24 -2.81 17.88
CA GLY A 15 -2.14 -3.69 18.65
C GLY A 15 -3.63 -3.29 18.61
N ASN A 16 -3.92 -2.00 18.38
CA ASN A 16 -5.30 -1.49 18.34
C ASN A 16 -6.10 -1.91 17.09
N THR A 17 -5.48 -2.51 16.07
CA THR A 17 -6.20 -2.95 14.85
C THR A 17 -7.26 -4.02 15.12
N THR A 18 -7.23 -4.65 16.29
CA THR A 18 -8.24 -5.63 16.74
C THR A 18 -9.35 -5.01 17.60
N ASP A 19 -9.19 -3.75 18.02
CA ASP A 19 -10.16 -3.02 18.83
C ASP A 19 -11.50 -2.84 18.07
N PRO A 20 -12.67 -3.10 18.68
CA PRO A 20 -13.96 -2.96 18.02
C PRO A 20 -14.29 -1.52 17.58
N LEU A 21 -13.92 -0.52 18.38
CA LEU A 21 -14.13 0.89 18.06
C LEU A 21 -13.20 1.32 16.92
N TRP A 22 -11.93 0.90 16.95
CA TRP A 22 -11.00 1.14 15.85
C TRP A 22 -11.56 0.59 14.53
N ARG A 23 -12.03 -0.66 14.53
CA ARG A 23 -12.60 -1.30 13.32
C ARG A 23 -13.85 -0.59 12.83
N ALA A 24 -14.76 -0.23 13.74
CA ALA A 24 -15.97 0.49 13.38
C ALA A 24 -15.65 1.84 12.71
N LEU A 25 -14.69 2.58 13.26
CA LEU A 25 -14.24 3.86 12.68
C LEU A 25 -13.48 3.65 11.36
N TRP A 26 -12.61 2.66 11.29
CA TRP A 26 -11.87 2.32 10.07
C TRP A 26 -12.83 2.00 8.91
N ASP A 27 -13.87 1.20 9.16
CA ASP A 27 -14.88 0.85 8.17
C ASP A 27 -15.76 2.05 7.80
N ALA A 28 -16.17 2.85 8.80
CA ALA A 28 -17.01 4.03 8.59
C ALA A 28 -16.29 5.13 7.78
N TYR A 29 -14.97 5.28 7.96
CA TYR A 29 -14.14 6.27 7.30
C TYR A 29 -13.33 5.71 6.12
N GLU A 30 -13.67 4.53 5.60
CA GLU A 30 -13.09 3.97 4.38
C GLU A 30 -13.06 4.98 3.20
N PRO A 31 -14.10 5.81 2.97
CA PRO A 31 -14.07 6.83 1.92
C PRO A 31 -12.97 7.86 2.07
N VAL A 32 -12.42 8.05 3.27
CA VAL A 32 -11.27 8.90 3.55
C VAL A 32 -9.95 8.12 3.54
N ILE A 33 -9.94 6.97 4.20
CA ILE A 33 -8.75 6.13 4.38
C ILE A 33 -8.24 5.55 3.06
N THR A 34 -9.13 5.00 2.22
CA THR A 34 -8.71 4.34 0.98
C THR A 34 -8.02 5.29 0.00
N PRO A 35 -8.53 6.51 -0.25
CA PRO A 35 -7.82 7.50 -1.06
C PRO A 35 -6.44 7.89 -0.51
N LEU A 36 -6.27 8.01 0.81
CA LEU A 36 -4.95 8.27 1.43
C LEU A 36 -3.99 7.12 1.16
N ARG A 37 -4.46 5.87 1.28
CA ARG A 37 -3.66 4.68 0.99
C ARG A 37 -3.32 4.56 -0.50
N ARG A 38 -4.12 5.14 -1.40
CA ARG A 38 -3.79 5.30 -2.84
C ARG A 38 -2.76 6.40 -3.11
N MET A 39 -2.60 7.36 -2.20
CA MET A 39 -1.57 8.41 -2.24
C MET A 39 -0.23 7.95 -1.65
N PRO A 40 0.08 6.66 -1.83
CA PRO A 40 0.87 5.83 -0.92
C PRO A 40 1.19 6.46 0.46
N LEU A 41 0.18 6.63 1.32
CA LEU A 41 0.37 7.02 2.73
C LEU A 41 -0.11 5.88 3.65
N VAL A 42 0.64 5.52 4.69
CA VAL A 42 0.13 4.62 5.73
C VAL A 42 -0.88 5.41 6.55
N ALA A 43 -2.16 5.09 6.39
CA ALA A 43 -3.26 5.74 7.08
C ALA A 43 -3.73 4.92 8.28
N ASP A 44 -4.18 5.58 9.34
CA ASP A 44 -4.63 4.97 10.59
C ASP A 44 -5.76 5.78 11.24
N ILE A 45 -6.44 5.19 12.22
CA ILE A 45 -7.36 5.85 13.14
C ILE A 45 -6.68 5.99 14.51
N GLU A 46 -6.43 7.23 14.93
CA GLU A 46 -5.95 7.55 16.27
C GLU A 46 -7.12 7.53 17.27
N LEU A 47 -6.93 6.81 18.37
CA LEU A 47 -7.93 6.66 19.44
C LEU A 47 -7.48 7.27 20.77
N CYS A 48 -6.22 7.66 20.92
CA CYS A 48 -5.64 8.10 22.18
C CYS A 48 -6.06 9.52 22.55
N GLY A 49 -6.20 9.78 23.85
CA GLY A 49 -6.45 11.13 24.38
C GLY A 49 -7.88 11.66 24.23
N GLY A 50 -8.83 10.83 23.78
CA GLY A 50 -10.24 11.23 23.64
C GLY A 50 -10.54 12.12 22.43
N MET A 51 -9.54 12.36 21.58
CA MET A 51 -9.68 13.09 20.33
C MET A 51 -9.41 12.15 19.16
N TYR A 52 -10.47 11.69 18.51
CA TYR A 52 -10.36 10.79 17.36
C TYR A 52 -9.91 11.55 16.12
N GLY A 53 -9.08 10.92 15.31
CA GLY A 53 -8.61 11.49 14.04
C GLY A 53 -8.10 10.40 13.11
N ILE A 54 -8.12 10.69 11.80
CA ILE A 54 -7.40 9.88 10.83
C ILE A 54 -5.98 10.42 10.75
N THR A 55 -4.97 9.57 10.88
CA THR A 55 -3.58 9.95 10.66
C THR A 55 -3.09 9.38 9.33
N ALA A 56 -2.09 10.03 8.72
CA ALA A 56 -1.39 9.50 7.56
C ALA A 56 0.10 9.84 7.61
N GLU A 57 0.96 8.82 7.62
CA GLU A 57 2.41 8.99 7.71
C GLU A 57 3.02 9.60 6.44
N LEU A 58 3.98 10.50 6.63
CA LEU A 58 4.75 11.15 5.58
C LEU A 58 6.21 10.65 5.59
N ALA A 59 6.90 10.78 4.45
CA ALA A 59 8.26 10.27 4.26
C ALA A 59 9.34 10.88 5.16
N ASP A 60 9.04 11.97 5.88
CA ASP A 60 9.96 12.64 6.80
C ASP A 60 9.60 12.47 8.28
N TYR A 61 8.83 11.42 8.60
CA TYR A 61 8.39 11.07 9.97
C TYR A 61 7.47 12.11 10.63
N SER A 62 6.97 13.08 9.86
CA SER A 62 5.77 13.82 10.23
C SER A 62 4.52 13.07 9.77
N TYR A 63 3.35 13.51 10.19
CA TYR A 63 2.09 12.91 9.78
C TYR A 63 1.05 13.98 9.47
N LEU A 64 0.08 13.62 8.63
CA LEU A 64 -1.18 14.34 8.51
C LEU A 64 -2.09 13.90 9.64
N HIS A 65 -2.74 14.84 10.31
CA HIS A 65 -3.85 14.63 11.21
C HIS A 65 -5.09 15.22 10.55
N ILE A 66 -6.09 14.38 10.31
CA ILE A 66 -7.34 14.69 9.61
C ILE A 66 -8.48 14.47 10.60
N SER A 67 -9.16 15.55 10.95
CA SER A 67 -10.29 15.55 11.87
C SER A 67 -11.48 16.30 11.28
N SER A 68 -12.60 16.31 12.00
CA SER A 68 -13.61 17.35 11.83
C SER A 68 -13.27 18.55 12.72
N ASP A 69 -14.27 19.29 13.22
CA ASP A 69 -14.10 20.53 14.00
C ASP A 69 -13.06 20.39 15.13
N ASP A 70 -13.32 19.54 16.12
CA ASP A 70 -12.36 19.23 17.21
C ASP A 70 -11.89 17.77 17.16
N VAL A 71 -12.82 16.85 16.86
CA VAL A 71 -12.58 15.40 16.83
C VAL A 71 -13.38 14.78 15.70
N LEU A 72 -12.96 13.60 15.25
CA LEU A 72 -13.68 12.80 14.29
C LEU A 72 -14.95 12.20 14.94
N PRO A 73 -16.16 12.45 14.42
CA PRO A 73 -17.38 11.85 14.98
C PRO A 73 -17.41 10.34 14.73
N THR A 74 -18.11 9.57 15.56
CA THR A 74 -18.27 8.13 15.33
C THR A 74 -19.19 7.81 14.16
N ASP A 75 -20.11 8.71 13.82
CA ASP A 75 -20.95 8.66 12.64
C ASP A 75 -20.44 9.65 11.58
N PRO A 76 -19.92 9.17 10.43
CA PRO A 76 -19.42 10.03 9.36
C PRO A 76 -20.44 11.05 8.82
N ASN A 77 -21.74 10.77 8.94
CA ASN A 77 -22.78 11.71 8.51
C ASN A 77 -22.83 12.99 9.35
N GLN A 78 -22.17 13.00 10.51
CA GLN A 78 -22.06 14.17 11.40
C GLN A 78 -20.89 15.07 11.03
N VAL A 79 -20.03 14.67 10.09
CA VAL A 79 -18.94 15.53 9.61
C VAL A 79 -19.53 16.69 8.81
N ARG A 80 -19.27 17.91 9.31
CA ARG A 80 -19.69 19.17 8.66
C ARG A 80 -18.58 19.82 7.86
N GLY A 81 -17.34 19.53 8.24
CA GLY A 81 -16.13 20.06 7.63
C GLY A 81 -14.91 19.25 8.05
N TRP A 82 -13.82 19.42 7.31
CA TRP A 82 -12.55 18.74 7.53
C TRP A 82 -11.45 19.72 7.90
N LEU A 83 -10.68 19.37 8.93
CA LEU A 83 -9.42 20.02 9.28
C LEU A 83 -8.28 19.05 9.00
N VAL A 84 -7.28 19.51 8.23
CA VAL A 84 -6.05 18.76 7.94
C VAL A 84 -4.85 19.55 8.42
N GLN A 85 -4.13 18.97 9.35
CA GLN A 85 -2.90 19.52 9.90
C GLN A 85 -1.74 18.59 9.60
N ARG A 86 -0.55 19.17 9.41
CA ARG A 86 0.69 18.43 9.50
C ARG A 86 1.28 18.61 10.88
N LEU A 87 1.61 17.51 11.54
CA LEU A 87 2.17 17.47 12.88
C LEU A 87 3.40 16.57 12.92
N SER A 88 4.20 16.68 13.97
CA SER A 88 5.32 15.76 14.25
C SER A 88 5.56 15.65 15.75
N ASP A 89 5.59 14.42 16.25
CA ASP A 89 5.88 14.15 17.66
C ASP A 89 7.37 14.38 17.99
N HIS A 90 8.23 14.33 16.98
CA HIS A 90 9.68 14.50 17.11
C HIS A 90 10.14 15.94 16.90
N ASN A 91 9.32 16.76 16.24
CA ASN A 91 9.63 18.15 15.98
C ASN A 91 8.40 19.06 16.18
N PRO A 92 8.25 19.68 17.37
CA PRO A 92 7.08 20.51 17.68
C PRO A 92 6.99 21.80 16.85
N THR A 93 8.03 22.14 16.08
CA THR A 93 7.98 23.29 15.14
C THR A 93 7.24 22.95 13.85
N ILE A 94 6.99 21.67 13.56
CA ILE A 94 6.19 21.24 12.41
C ILE A 94 4.72 21.25 12.83
N ARG A 95 4.05 22.37 12.52
CA ARG A 95 2.61 22.52 12.68
C ARG A 95 2.05 23.42 11.57
N ASP A 96 1.57 22.79 10.50
CA ASP A 96 1.01 23.50 9.35
C ASP A 96 -0.47 23.12 9.16
N VAL A 97 -1.35 24.10 9.00
CA VAL A 97 -2.72 23.85 8.52
C VAL A 97 -2.65 23.73 6.99
N ILE A 98 -3.00 22.55 6.47
CA ILE A 98 -2.97 22.25 5.04
C ILE A 98 -4.31 22.56 4.40
N TYR A 99 -5.38 22.21 5.09
CA TYR A 99 -6.75 22.36 4.63
C TYR A 99 -7.67 22.53 5.84
N ASP A 100 -8.68 23.37 5.70
CA ASP A 100 -9.61 23.67 6.78
C ASP A 100 -10.95 24.13 6.19
N SER A 101 -11.92 23.22 6.21
CA SER A 101 -13.29 23.40 5.72
C SER A 101 -14.31 23.34 6.86
N THR A 102 -13.85 23.46 8.10
CA THR A 102 -14.72 23.70 9.27
C THR A 102 -15.44 25.04 9.14
N GLU A 103 -16.45 25.31 9.97
CA GLU A 103 -17.31 26.49 9.87
C GLU A 103 -16.52 27.81 9.84
N ALA A 104 -15.40 27.89 10.57
CA ALA A 104 -14.53 29.07 10.62
C ALA A 104 -13.29 28.97 9.72
N GLY A 105 -13.16 27.88 8.96
CA GLY A 105 -11.98 27.57 8.16
C GLY A 105 -11.86 28.39 6.89
N ALA A 106 -10.62 28.50 6.38
CA ALA A 106 -10.34 29.21 5.12
C ALA A 106 -11.05 28.61 3.89
N HIS A 107 -11.51 27.37 4.00
CA HIS A 107 -12.21 26.61 2.97
C HIS A 107 -13.62 26.19 3.42
N ALA A 108 -14.24 26.92 4.36
CA ALA A 108 -15.57 26.61 4.92
C ALA A 108 -16.64 26.36 3.85
N ALA A 109 -16.55 27.01 2.70
CA ALA A 109 -17.47 26.83 1.57
C ALA A 109 -17.50 25.41 0.99
N HIS A 110 -16.48 24.59 1.27
CA HIS A 110 -16.42 23.20 0.80
C HIS A 110 -17.13 22.21 1.74
N GLY A 111 -17.39 22.58 2.99
CA GLY A 111 -18.00 21.71 3.99
C GLY A 111 -17.34 20.33 4.07
N ASN A 112 -18.13 19.26 4.04
CA ASN A 112 -17.64 17.89 4.15
C ASN A 112 -17.21 17.24 2.81
N ASP A 113 -17.11 18.00 1.71
CA ASP A 113 -16.71 17.46 0.41
C ASP A 113 -15.28 16.90 0.40
N HIS A 114 -15.15 15.65 -0.03
CA HIS A 114 -13.89 14.92 -0.11
C HIS A 114 -13.01 15.33 -1.30
N VAL A 115 -13.59 15.83 -2.40
CA VAL A 115 -12.83 16.20 -3.60
C VAL A 115 -11.82 17.33 -3.30
N PRO A 116 -12.23 18.50 -2.75
CA PRO A 116 -11.27 19.56 -2.42
C PRO A 116 -10.30 19.15 -1.31
N LEU A 117 -10.73 18.32 -0.36
CA LEU A 117 -9.87 17.74 0.68
C LEU A 117 -8.69 16.96 0.06
N PHE A 118 -8.97 15.98 -0.80
CA PHE A 118 -7.90 15.17 -1.40
C PHE A 118 -7.06 15.94 -2.40
N ASN A 119 -7.62 16.93 -3.10
CA ASN A 119 -6.83 17.81 -3.96
C ASN A 119 -5.81 18.61 -3.14
N ALA A 120 -6.20 19.14 -1.98
CA ALA A 120 -5.29 19.86 -1.08
C ALA A 120 -4.18 18.94 -0.55
N ILE A 121 -4.53 17.74 -0.08
CA ILE A 121 -3.55 16.74 0.41
C ILE A 121 -2.59 16.33 -0.71
N THR A 122 -3.11 15.97 -1.89
CA THR A 122 -2.29 15.56 -3.04
C THR A 122 -1.32 16.68 -3.44
N ALA A 123 -1.81 17.92 -3.54
CA ALA A 123 -0.98 19.07 -3.88
C ALA A 123 0.13 19.32 -2.83
N PHE A 124 -0.21 19.20 -1.54
CA PHE A 124 0.75 19.35 -0.45
C PHE A 124 1.85 18.28 -0.51
N VAL A 125 1.46 17.00 -0.56
CA VAL A 125 2.35 15.84 -0.58
C VAL A 125 3.27 15.89 -1.80
N ALA A 126 2.72 16.20 -2.98
CA ALA A 126 3.49 16.30 -4.22
C ALA A 126 4.48 17.48 -4.19
N ARG A 127 4.04 18.68 -3.79
CA ARG A 127 4.88 19.88 -3.74
C ARG A 127 6.08 19.71 -2.81
N ARG A 128 5.89 19.02 -1.68
CA ARG A 128 6.91 18.79 -0.66
C ARG A 128 7.69 17.48 -0.87
N ARG A 129 7.29 16.64 -1.83
CA ARG A 129 7.85 15.31 -2.09
C ARG A 129 7.79 14.38 -0.86
N LEU A 130 6.66 14.40 -0.16
CA LEU A 130 6.45 13.71 1.12
C LEU A 130 5.72 12.36 1.01
N GLY A 131 5.38 11.91 -0.19
CA GLY A 131 4.72 10.62 -0.38
C GLY A 131 5.65 9.46 -0.03
N LEU A 132 5.13 8.43 0.64
CA LEU A 132 5.94 7.24 0.91
C LEU A 132 6.23 6.53 -0.41
N ARG A 133 7.49 6.15 -0.62
CA ARG A 133 7.86 5.28 -1.73
C ARG A 133 7.68 3.85 -1.27
N PHE A 134 6.47 3.31 -1.38
CA PHE A 134 6.32 1.86 -1.26
C PHE A 134 7.00 1.22 -2.47
N SER A 135 7.98 0.35 -2.20
CA SER A 135 8.43 -0.57 -3.23
C SER A 135 7.24 -1.46 -3.59
N PRO A 136 6.97 -1.69 -4.88
CA PRO A 136 5.86 -2.55 -5.24
C PRO A 136 6.05 -3.94 -4.59
N ILE A 137 4.98 -4.51 -4.04
CA ILE A 137 5.02 -5.87 -3.49
C ILE A 137 5.37 -6.80 -4.64
N LYS A 138 6.51 -7.46 -4.49
CA LYS A 138 7.00 -8.43 -5.45
C LYS A 138 6.53 -9.82 -5.06
N ALA A 139 6.14 -10.62 -6.03
CA ALA A 139 5.85 -12.02 -5.82
C ALA A 139 6.92 -12.89 -6.48
N VAL A 140 7.17 -14.07 -5.93
CA VAL A 140 7.90 -15.12 -6.68
C VAL A 140 6.86 -16.04 -7.29
N SER A 141 6.84 -16.10 -8.62
CA SER A 141 5.92 -16.95 -9.37
C SER A 141 6.68 -18.05 -10.11
N ILE A 142 6.10 -19.24 -10.10
CA ILE A 142 6.50 -20.38 -10.91
C ILE A 142 5.35 -20.64 -11.89
N SER A 143 5.61 -20.52 -13.18
CA SER A 143 4.60 -20.74 -14.23
C SER A 143 5.17 -21.57 -15.37
N GLY A 144 4.39 -22.43 -16.00
CA GLY A 144 4.92 -23.33 -17.01
C GLY A 144 3.92 -24.32 -17.56
N LEU A 145 4.44 -25.31 -18.28
CA LEU A 145 3.69 -26.40 -18.88
C LEU A 145 4.34 -27.73 -18.51
N ARG A 146 3.52 -28.72 -18.19
CA ARG A 146 3.94 -30.13 -18.09
C ARG A 146 4.06 -30.74 -19.49
N SER A 147 4.64 -31.94 -19.55
CA SER A 147 4.76 -32.71 -20.80
C SER A 147 3.42 -33.12 -21.41
N ASP A 148 2.35 -33.17 -20.62
CA ASP A 148 0.97 -33.38 -21.06
C ASP A 148 0.26 -32.08 -21.47
N LEU A 149 0.99 -30.97 -21.56
CA LEU A 149 0.50 -29.61 -21.85
C LEU A 149 -0.42 -29.02 -20.78
N SER A 150 -0.53 -29.63 -19.59
CA SER A 150 -1.23 -29.00 -18.48
C SER A 150 -0.42 -27.84 -17.89
N ALA A 151 -1.12 -26.77 -17.49
CA ALA A 151 -0.50 -25.58 -16.93
C ALA A 151 0.02 -25.84 -15.51
N ILE A 152 1.19 -25.28 -15.22
CA ILE A 152 1.72 -25.11 -13.87
C ILE A 152 1.61 -23.62 -13.58
N GLU A 153 0.93 -23.26 -12.51
CA GLU A 153 0.95 -21.91 -12.00
C GLU A 153 0.94 -21.94 -10.48
N HIS A 154 1.92 -21.28 -9.89
CA HIS A 154 2.07 -21.21 -8.45
C HIS A 154 2.70 -19.87 -8.06
N ILE A 155 2.05 -19.17 -7.15
CA ILE A 155 2.62 -18.01 -6.48
C ILE A 155 3.15 -18.50 -5.14
N CYS A 156 4.46 -18.42 -4.96
CA CYS A 156 5.11 -18.90 -3.73
C CYS A 156 4.78 -17.99 -2.54
N ASP A 157 5.04 -16.68 -2.67
CA ASP A 157 4.96 -15.69 -1.60
C ASP A 157 4.97 -14.26 -2.17
N CYS A 158 4.57 -13.28 -1.34
CA CYS A 158 4.62 -11.84 -1.62
C CYS A 158 5.59 -11.12 -0.67
N PHE A 159 6.37 -10.17 -1.18
CA PHE A 159 7.48 -9.52 -0.48
C PHE A 159 7.46 -8.00 -0.70
N PRO A 160 7.48 -7.19 0.37
CA PRO A 160 7.57 -5.73 0.25
C PRO A 160 8.98 -5.24 -0.11
N ARG A 161 10.02 -6.08 0.02
CA ARG A 161 11.42 -5.74 -0.28
C ARG A 161 11.97 -6.62 -1.40
N SER A 162 12.67 -5.99 -2.34
CA SER A 162 13.35 -6.70 -3.45
C SER A 162 14.30 -7.79 -2.98
N LEU A 163 15.05 -7.52 -1.91
CA LEU A 163 16.05 -8.46 -1.40
C LEU A 163 15.41 -9.78 -0.93
N ASP A 164 14.28 -9.70 -0.25
CA ASP A 164 13.57 -10.88 0.28
C ASP A 164 12.94 -11.69 -0.86
N ALA A 165 12.39 -11.01 -1.88
CA ALA A 165 11.88 -11.64 -3.09
C ALA A 165 12.98 -12.39 -3.86
N VAL A 166 14.16 -11.75 -4.03
CA VAL A 166 15.32 -12.35 -4.69
C VAL A 166 15.87 -13.53 -3.87
N ALA A 167 15.90 -13.43 -2.55
CA ALA A 167 16.30 -14.54 -1.68
C ALA A 167 15.34 -15.74 -1.80
N ARG A 168 14.03 -15.49 -1.90
CA ARG A 168 13.04 -16.54 -2.19
C ARG A 168 13.22 -17.14 -3.57
N TYR A 169 13.38 -16.32 -4.61
CA TYR A 169 13.67 -16.77 -5.98
C TYR A 169 14.90 -17.69 -6.02
N ASN A 170 15.99 -17.31 -5.35
CA ASN A 170 17.22 -18.10 -5.30
C ASN A 170 17.01 -19.46 -4.62
N ARG A 171 16.15 -19.53 -3.60
CA ARG A 171 15.77 -20.80 -2.96
C ARG A 171 15.00 -21.70 -3.92
N GLU A 172 14.02 -21.17 -4.66
CA GLU A 172 13.25 -21.95 -5.64
C GLU A 172 14.14 -22.49 -6.77
N VAL A 173 15.04 -21.66 -7.30
CA VAL A 173 16.02 -22.06 -8.31
C VAL A 173 16.97 -23.15 -7.77
N ALA A 174 17.40 -23.05 -6.51
CA ALA A 174 18.22 -24.08 -5.88
C ALA A 174 17.45 -25.40 -5.73
N MET A 175 16.17 -25.34 -5.33
CA MET A 175 15.31 -26.52 -5.23
C MET A 175 15.10 -27.20 -6.58
N LEU A 176 14.85 -26.44 -7.65
CA LEU A 176 14.74 -27.00 -9.01
C LEU A 176 16.01 -27.76 -9.43
N ARG A 177 17.19 -27.20 -9.15
CA ARG A 177 18.47 -27.89 -9.39
C ARG A 177 18.58 -29.20 -8.63
N LEU A 178 18.22 -29.20 -7.34
CA LEU A 178 18.24 -30.41 -6.51
C LEU A 178 17.27 -31.49 -7.02
N MET A 179 16.14 -31.08 -7.59
CA MET A 179 15.15 -31.97 -8.20
C MET A 179 15.51 -32.41 -9.64
N GLY A 180 16.70 -32.06 -10.14
CA GLY A 180 17.16 -32.50 -11.46
C GLY A 180 16.63 -31.69 -12.65
N TRP A 181 16.05 -30.51 -12.41
CA TRP A 181 15.69 -29.58 -13.48
C TRP A 181 16.94 -28.93 -14.05
N ARG A 182 16.95 -28.72 -15.37
CA ARG A 182 18.06 -28.08 -16.08
C ARG A 182 17.69 -26.66 -16.49
N PRO A 183 18.55 -25.65 -16.25
CA PRO A 183 18.27 -24.29 -16.67
C PRO A 183 18.41 -24.17 -18.19
N LEU A 184 17.42 -23.60 -18.85
CA LEU A 184 17.47 -23.19 -20.26
C LEU A 184 17.91 -21.73 -20.39
N HIS A 185 17.46 -20.87 -19.47
CA HIS A 185 17.79 -19.46 -19.46
C HIS A 185 17.84 -18.92 -18.03
N GLN A 186 18.75 -18.00 -17.75
CA GLN A 186 18.79 -17.27 -16.50
C GLN A 186 19.12 -15.79 -16.79
N GLN A 187 18.17 -14.92 -16.46
CA GLN A 187 18.37 -13.50 -16.33
C GLN A 187 18.64 -13.19 -14.85
N GLY A 188 19.89 -12.82 -14.56
CA GLY A 188 20.30 -12.38 -13.23
C GLY A 188 19.75 -11.00 -12.87
N GLY A 189 20.11 -10.52 -11.67
CA GLY A 189 19.77 -9.19 -11.20
C GLY A 189 19.37 -9.18 -9.73
N ASN A 190 19.49 -8.01 -9.10
CA ASN A 190 19.18 -7.83 -7.68
C ASN A 190 17.74 -7.37 -7.44
N GLU A 191 16.93 -7.23 -8.50
CA GLU A 191 15.57 -6.71 -8.40
C GLU A 191 14.52 -7.53 -9.14
N TRP A 192 14.83 -8.03 -10.33
CA TRP A 192 13.86 -8.72 -11.21
C TRP A 192 14.49 -9.96 -11.88
N PRO A 193 15.01 -10.93 -11.11
CA PRO A 193 15.57 -12.13 -11.69
C PRO A 193 14.47 -13.01 -12.29
N LEU A 194 14.82 -13.69 -13.38
CA LEU A 194 13.96 -14.62 -14.10
C LEU A 194 14.79 -15.80 -14.60
N SER A 195 14.24 -17.00 -14.56
CA SER A 195 14.87 -18.17 -15.17
C SER A 195 13.86 -19.15 -15.74
N VAL A 196 14.26 -19.84 -16.79
CA VAL A 196 13.48 -20.87 -17.46
C VAL A 196 14.20 -22.21 -17.31
N TRP A 197 13.45 -23.25 -16.99
CA TRP A 197 13.93 -24.58 -16.62
C TRP A 197 13.17 -25.66 -17.38
N VAL A 198 13.83 -26.80 -17.60
CA VAL A 198 13.24 -27.97 -18.26
C VAL A 198 13.54 -29.25 -17.49
N HIS A 199 12.55 -30.15 -17.43
CA HIS A 199 12.68 -31.50 -16.88
C HIS A 199 11.60 -32.40 -17.48
N ASP A 200 11.97 -33.57 -18.01
CA ASP A 200 11.04 -34.58 -18.56
C ASP A 200 9.95 -34.01 -19.49
N GLY A 201 10.34 -33.10 -20.39
CA GLY A 201 9.45 -32.43 -21.34
C GLY A 201 8.56 -31.33 -20.75
N ALA A 202 8.61 -31.10 -19.43
CA ALA A 202 8.00 -29.95 -18.79
C ALA A 202 8.94 -28.73 -18.83
N VAL A 203 8.36 -27.54 -18.96
CA VAL A 203 9.08 -26.26 -18.94
C VAL A 203 8.46 -25.35 -17.89
N VAL A 204 9.29 -24.79 -17.00
CA VAL A 204 8.84 -23.81 -15.99
C VAL A 204 9.68 -22.55 -16.01
N THR A 205 9.03 -21.43 -15.74
CA THR A 205 9.61 -20.11 -15.56
C THR A 205 9.46 -19.73 -14.11
N VAL A 206 10.57 -19.44 -13.44
CA VAL A 206 10.60 -18.83 -12.11
C VAL A 206 10.94 -17.37 -12.30
N ALA A 207 10.15 -16.46 -11.74
CA ALA A 207 10.40 -15.04 -11.86
C ALA A 207 9.98 -14.29 -10.60
N VAL A 208 10.69 -13.21 -10.31
CA VAL A 208 10.17 -12.16 -9.44
C VAL A 208 9.26 -11.27 -10.30
N THR A 209 8.00 -11.18 -9.93
CA THR A 209 6.95 -10.40 -10.62
C THR A 209 6.30 -9.42 -9.67
N LEU A 210 5.40 -8.58 -10.16
CA LEU A 210 4.53 -7.77 -9.31
C LEU A 210 3.37 -8.64 -8.79
N ALA A 211 3.06 -8.52 -7.50
CA ALA A 211 1.86 -9.16 -6.95
C ALA A 211 0.61 -8.62 -7.67
N GLY A 212 -0.20 -9.52 -8.23
CA GLY A 212 -1.38 -9.19 -9.05
C GLY A 212 -1.20 -9.33 -10.57
N TRP A 213 0.03 -9.49 -11.09
CA TRP A 213 0.26 -9.67 -12.53
C TRP A 213 -0.35 -10.97 -13.09
N ASN A 214 -0.37 -12.04 -12.29
CA ASN A 214 -0.74 -13.39 -12.77
C ASN A 214 -2.23 -13.72 -12.64
N ALA A 215 -2.99 -13.01 -11.80
CA ALA A 215 -4.42 -13.29 -11.59
C ALA A 215 -5.29 -13.00 -12.83
N GLU A 216 -4.81 -12.21 -13.78
CA GLU A 216 -5.57 -11.78 -14.96
C GLU A 216 -5.25 -12.58 -16.25
N ARG A 217 -4.40 -13.62 -16.19
CA ARG A 217 -4.10 -14.47 -17.37
C ARG A 217 -4.82 -15.82 -17.36
N ALA A 218 -5.57 -16.12 -16.29
CA ALA A 218 -6.38 -17.33 -16.14
C ALA A 218 -7.89 -17.10 -16.41
N ALA A 219 -8.28 -15.93 -16.93
CA ALA A 219 -9.64 -15.59 -17.32
C ALA A 219 -9.77 -15.42 -18.83
#